data_AF-A0A496DZ57-F1
#
_entry.id   AF-A0A496DZ57-F1
#
_cell.length_a   1.000
_cell.length_b   1.000
_cell.length_c   1.000
_cell.angle_alpha   90.00
_cell.angle_beta   90.00
_cell.angle_gamma   90.00
#
_symmetry.space_group_name_H-M   'P 1'
#
loop_
_entity.id
_entity.type
_entity.pdbx_description
1 polymer ?
#
loop_
_entity_poly.entity_id
_entity_poly.type
_entity_poly.pdbx_seq_one_letter_code
_entity_poly.pdbx_strand_id
1 'polypeptide(L)'
;MIIDNAYFKGDLRIQGLVIPEDGGFSNEASNAISENVVWYIETYGDEYLVSLMGGYYDSFVDYADNGRKGNDMFDYILGILRSDRSPMAMYVYFHYQRNETLISVSSTSDDVDVRRILAHTSRMMTQAWNNMVDINIGISDRIRESFKEDMDIDRNILTHINEMNI
;
A
#
# COMPACT_ATOMS: atom_id res chain seq x y z
N MET A 1 9.45 -8.91 -6.52
CA MET A 1 8.22 -8.44 -5.83
C MET A 1 8.53 -8.02 -4.40
N ILE A 2 8.14 -6.80 -3.99
CA ILE A 2 8.52 -6.21 -2.70
C ILE A 2 7.54 -6.61 -1.59
N ILE A 3 6.25 -6.64 -1.90
CA ILE A 3 5.17 -7.09 -1.01
C ILE A 3 4.36 -8.20 -1.69
N ASP A 4 3.63 -8.98 -0.90
CA ASP A 4 2.71 -10.01 -1.37
C ASP A 4 1.43 -10.03 -0.52
N ASN A 5 0.58 -11.04 -0.75
CA ASN A 5 -0.68 -11.18 -0.02
C ASN A 5 -0.48 -11.25 1.51
N ALA A 6 0.67 -11.71 2.02
CA ALA A 6 0.95 -11.86 3.45
C ALA A 6 1.01 -10.53 4.21
N TYR A 7 1.08 -9.40 3.50
CA TYR A 7 1.02 -8.07 4.11
C TYR A 7 -0.41 -7.65 4.51
N PHE A 8 -1.44 -8.25 3.91
CA PHE A 8 -2.85 -7.89 4.16
C PHE A 8 -3.45 -8.69 5.33
N LYS A 9 -2.88 -8.45 6.51
CA LYS A 9 -3.25 -9.05 7.80
C LYS A 9 -3.38 -7.97 8.87
N GLY A 10 -3.95 -8.34 10.03
CA GLY A 10 -4.10 -7.40 11.15
C GLY A 10 -4.91 -6.16 10.75
N ASP A 11 -4.29 -4.98 10.90
CA ASP A 11 -4.92 -3.69 10.59
C ASP A 11 -5.15 -3.45 9.08
N LEU A 12 -4.42 -4.16 8.20
CA LEU A 12 -4.58 -4.13 6.74
C LEU A 12 -5.34 -5.37 6.22
N ARG A 13 -6.09 -6.04 7.09
CA ARG A 13 -6.80 -7.27 6.71
C ARG A 13 -7.85 -7.02 5.63
N ILE A 14 -7.73 -7.75 4.52
CA ILE A 14 -8.75 -7.83 3.48
C ILE A 14 -9.75 -8.94 3.84
N GLN A 15 -11.05 -8.62 3.84
CA GLN A 15 -12.08 -9.62 4.15
C GLN A 15 -12.15 -10.71 3.07
N GLY A 16 -12.25 -11.96 3.50
CA GLY A 16 -12.33 -13.12 2.59
C GLY A 16 -10.98 -13.57 2.02
N LEU A 17 -9.90 -12.78 2.18
CA LEU A 17 -8.55 -13.24 1.91
C LEU A 17 -8.11 -14.18 3.05
N VAL A 18 -8.02 -15.47 2.75
CA VAL A 18 -7.51 -16.49 3.67
C VAL A 18 -6.14 -16.92 3.17
N ILE A 19 -5.09 -16.55 3.90
CA ILE A 19 -3.72 -16.94 3.57
C ILE A 19 -3.47 -18.31 4.21
N PRO A 20 -3.29 -19.38 3.41
CA PRO A 20 -3.08 -20.72 3.94
C PRO A 20 -1.70 -20.79 4.60
N GLU A 21 -1.61 -21.39 5.79
CA GLU A 21 -0.32 -21.63 6.46
C GLU A 21 0.57 -22.63 5.70
N ASP A 22 -0.05 -23.44 4.83
CA ASP A 22 0.51 -24.54 4.06
C ASP A 22 0.57 -24.27 2.54
N GLY A 23 0.29 -23.04 2.11
CA GLY A 23 0.49 -22.57 0.72
C GLY A 23 -0.58 -22.98 -0.30
N GLY A 24 -1.71 -23.55 0.13
CA GLY A 24 -2.83 -23.91 -0.77
C GLY A 24 -4.15 -23.26 -0.37
N PHE A 25 -4.72 -22.41 -1.22
CA PHE A 25 -6.06 -21.84 -0.98
C PHE A 25 -7.11 -22.95 -1.01
N SER A 26 -7.81 -23.15 0.10
CA SER A 26 -8.76 -24.25 0.28
C SER A 26 -10.15 -23.99 -0.31
N ASN A 27 -10.44 -22.77 -0.80
CA ASN A 27 -11.71 -22.43 -1.45
C ASN A 27 -11.53 -21.47 -2.66
N GLU A 28 -12.40 -21.61 -3.66
CA GLU A 28 -12.36 -20.82 -4.90
C GLU A 28 -12.57 -19.32 -4.66
N ALA A 29 -13.36 -18.95 -3.65
CA ALA A 29 -13.61 -17.56 -3.29
C ALA A 29 -12.34 -16.84 -2.80
N SER A 30 -11.54 -17.50 -1.96
CA SER A 30 -10.27 -16.96 -1.46
C SER A 30 -9.20 -16.92 -2.55
N ASN A 31 -9.24 -17.85 -3.52
CA ASN A 31 -8.41 -17.78 -4.72
C ASN A 31 -8.74 -16.52 -5.54
N ALA A 32 -10.02 -16.30 -5.83
CA ALA A 32 -10.44 -15.12 -6.59
C ALA A 32 -10.09 -13.81 -5.88
N ILE A 33 -10.25 -13.75 -4.55
CA ILE A 33 -9.81 -12.58 -3.76
C ILE A 33 -8.30 -12.43 -3.80
N SER A 34 -7.55 -13.52 -3.66
CA SER A 34 -6.08 -13.51 -3.78
C SER A 34 -5.62 -12.97 -5.13
N GLU A 35 -6.19 -13.46 -6.24
CA GLU A 35 -5.90 -12.97 -7.59
C GLU A 35 -6.23 -11.48 -7.75
N ASN A 36 -7.36 -11.03 -7.20
CA ASN A 36 -7.72 -9.62 -7.18
C ASN A 36 -6.66 -8.79 -6.41
N VAL A 37 -6.27 -9.23 -5.21
CA VAL A 37 -5.24 -8.53 -4.42
C VAL A 37 -3.89 -8.50 -5.16
N VAL A 38 -3.49 -9.56 -5.86
CA VAL A 38 -2.29 -9.55 -6.70
C VAL A 38 -2.38 -8.47 -7.78
N TRP A 39 -3.51 -8.33 -8.46
CA TRP A 39 -3.71 -7.26 -9.45
C TRP A 39 -3.56 -5.86 -8.82
N TYR A 40 -4.09 -5.65 -7.60
CA TYR A 40 -3.92 -4.40 -6.87
C TYR A 40 -2.45 -4.17 -6.45
N ILE A 41 -1.72 -5.20 -6.03
CA ILE A 41 -0.29 -5.11 -5.73
C ILE A 41 0.49 -4.70 -6.99
N GLU A 42 0.23 -5.34 -8.13
CA GLU A 42 0.93 -5.07 -9.38
C GLU A 42 0.65 -3.64 -9.87
N THR A 43 -0.60 -3.19 -9.76
CA THR A 43 -1.02 -1.86 -10.24
C THR A 43 -0.56 -0.75 -9.29
N TYR A 44 -1.01 -0.80 -8.04
CA TYR A 44 -0.82 0.29 -7.08
C TYR A 44 0.51 0.21 -6.34
N GLY A 45 1.14 -0.96 -6.32
CA GLY A 45 2.51 -1.09 -5.84
C GLY A 45 3.49 -0.36 -6.75
N ASP A 46 3.35 -0.55 -8.07
CA ASP A 46 4.20 0.15 -9.04
C ASP A 46 3.94 1.66 -9.03
N GLU A 47 2.67 2.08 -9.02
CA GLU A 47 2.28 3.50 -8.89
C GLU A 47 2.91 4.14 -7.63
N TYR A 48 2.84 3.45 -6.49
CA TYR A 48 3.48 3.91 -5.26
C TYR A 48 5.00 4.05 -5.40
N LEU A 49 5.67 3.11 -6.05
CA LEU A 49 7.13 3.18 -6.26
C LEU A 49 7.50 4.35 -7.17
N VAL A 50 6.72 4.62 -8.22
CA VAL A 50 6.91 5.80 -9.07
C VAL A 50 6.76 7.08 -8.25
N SER A 51 5.69 7.18 -7.45
CA SER A 51 5.44 8.34 -6.59
C SER A 51 6.51 8.52 -5.50
N LEU A 52 7.01 7.43 -4.90
CA LEU A 52 8.03 7.49 -3.85
C LEU A 52 9.42 7.75 -4.41
N MET A 53 9.81 7.08 -5.50
CA MET A 53 11.18 7.12 -5.98
C MET A 53 11.44 8.28 -6.95
N GLY A 54 10.40 8.79 -7.62
CA GLY A 54 10.52 9.83 -8.63
C GLY A 54 11.57 9.45 -9.67
N GLY A 55 12.55 10.33 -9.89
CA GLY A 55 13.67 10.10 -10.82
C GLY A 55 14.55 8.88 -10.51
N TYR A 56 14.46 8.30 -9.31
CA TYR A 56 15.22 7.09 -8.93
C TYR A 56 14.48 5.78 -9.26
N TYR A 57 13.23 5.83 -9.74
CA TYR A 57 12.38 4.65 -9.93
C TYR A 57 13.07 3.50 -10.69
N ASP A 58 13.53 3.75 -11.93
CA ASP A 58 14.14 2.70 -12.77
C ASP A 58 15.34 2.04 -12.09
N SER A 59 16.20 2.87 -11.47
CA SER A 59 17.40 2.41 -10.77
C SER A 59 17.08 1.61 -9.51
N PHE A 60 15.98 1.96 -8.82
CA PHE A 60 15.54 1.27 -7.62
C PHE A 60 14.89 -0.07 -7.94
N VAL A 61 14.02 -0.14 -8.96
CA VAL A 61 13.41 -1.39 -9.40
C VAL A 61 14.49 -2.39 -9.85
N ASP A 62 15.42 -1.93 -10.69
CA ASP A 62 16.57 -2.73 -11.13
C ASP A 62 17.44 -3.20 -9.94
N TYR A 63 17.62 -2.35 -8.93
CA TYR A 63 18.31 -2.72 -7.68
C TYR A 63 17.56 -3.81 -6.91
N ALA A 64 16.25 -3.64 -6.73
CA ALA A 64 15.38 -4.51 -5.93
C ALA A 64 15.19 -5.90 -6.56
N ASP A 65 15.06 -5.97 -7.89
CA ASP A 65 14.81 -7.22 -8.61
C ASP A 65 16.08 -8.03 -8.87
N ASN A 66 17.21 -7.36 -9.13
CA ASN A 66 18.47 -8.05 -9.41
C ASN A 66 19.32 -8.32 -8.17
N GLY A 67 18.79 -8.07 -6.96
CA GLY A 67 19.47 -8.37 -5.70
C GLY A 67 20.81 -7.65 -5.54
N ARG A 68 20.90 -6.43 -6.11
CA ARG A 68 22.10 -5.60 -6.00
C ARG A 68 22.33 -5.22 -4.52
N LYS A 69 23.58 -4.91 -4.19
CA LYS A 69 24.00 -4.56 -2.83
C LYS A 69 24.90 -3.34 -2.85
N GLY A 70 24.94 -2.61 -1.73
CA GLY A 70 25.91 -1.53 -1.51
C GLY A 70 25.41 -0.15 -1.92
N ASN A 71 24.09 0.02 -2.06
CA ASN A 71 23.47 1.34 -2.08
C ASN A 71 22.68 1.51 -0.77
N ASP A 72 23.29 2.17 0.21
CA ASP A 72 22.72 2.31 1.56
C ASP A 72 21.36 3.01 1.57
N MET A 73 21.11 3.93 0.63
CA MET A 73 19.82 4.59 0.48
C MET A 73 18.75 3.62 0.00
N PHE A 74 19.06 2.82 -1.03
CA PHE A 74 18.13 1.82 -1.54
C PHE A 74 17.91 0.68 -0.54
N ASP A 75 18.94 0.26 0.18
CA ASP A 75 18.83 -0.72 1.26
C ASP A 75 17.91 -0.22 2.39
N TYR A 76 18.05 1.06 2.76
CA TYR A 76 17.18 1.70 3.75
C TYR A 76 15.72 1.74 3.30
N ILE A 77 15.45 2.23 2.09
CA ILE A 77 14.09 2.30 1.54
C ILE A 77 13.50 0.90 1.44
N LEU A 78 14.21 -0.05 0.84
CA LEU A 78 13.75 -1.43 0.65
C LEU A 78 13.47 -2.12 1.99
N GLY A 79 14.28 -1.83 3.03
CA GLY A 79 14.03 -2.30 4.39
C GLY A 79 12.70 -1.81 4.97
N ILE A 80 12.33 -0.55 4.70
CA ILE A 80 11.03 0.00 5.13
C ILE A 80 9.88 -0.61 4.34
N LEU A 81 10.03 -0.71 3.00
CA LEU A 81 9.01 -1.28 2.13
C LEU A 81 8.71 -2.76 2.45
N ARG A 82 9.70 -3.49 2.98
CA ARG A 82 9.57 -4.89 3.40
C ARG A 82 9.23 -5.09 4.88
N SER A 83 9.01 -4.01 5.62
CA SER A 83 8.63 -4.10 7.03
C SER A 83 7.17 -4.52 7.19
N ASP A 84 6.80 -5.04 8.38
CA ASP A 84 5.39 -5.32 8.72
C ASP A 84 4.50 -4.07 8.66
N ARG A 85 5.09 -2.87 8.68
CA ARG A 85 4.42 -1.58 8.51
C ARG A 85 4.73 -0.97 7.13
N SER A 86 4.72 -1.79 6.09
CA SER A 86 5.03 -1.35 4.73
C SER A 86 4.10 -0.21 4.26
N PRO A 87 4.64 0.97 3.91
CA PRO A 87 3.84 2.06 3.36
C PRO A 87 3.29 1.71 1.96
N MET A 88 3.99 0.85 1.21
CA MET A 88 3.51 0.30 -0.07
C MET A 88 2.27 -0.57 0.14
N ALA A 89 2.26 -1.44 1.15
CA ALA A 89 1.08 -2.25 1.47
C ALA A 89 -0.11 -1.39 1.93
N MET A 90 0.15 -0.32 2.69
CA MET A 90 -0.87 0.64 3.11
C MET A 90 -1.48 1.39 1.92
N TYR A 91 -0.66 1.78 0.95
CA TYR A 91 -1.10 2.44 -0.29
C TYR A 91 -1.98 1.50 -1.13
N VAL A 92 -1.54 0.25 -1.33
CA VAL A 92 -2.33 -0.77 -2.05
C VAL A 92 -3.66 -1.04 -1.32
N TYR A 93 -3.62 -1.20 0.01
CA TYR A 93 -4.82 -1.42 0.83
C TYR A 93 -5.82 -0.26 0.69
N PHE A 94 -5.34 0.99 0.69
CA PHE A 94 -6.19 2.16 0.51
C PHE A 94 -6.96 2.10 -0.81
N HIS A 95 -6.28 1.84 -1.92
CA HIS A 95 -6.92 1.78 -3.23
C HIS A 95 -7.84 0.57 -3.39
N TYR A 96 -7.44 -0.60 -2.87
CA TYR A 96 -8.29 -1.77 -2.79
C TYR A 96 -9.62 -1.42 -2.10
N GLN A 97 -9.52 -0.90 -0.89
CA GLN A 97 -10.71 -0.62 -0.10
C GLN A 97 -11.56 0.48 -0.74
N ARG A 98 -10.94 1.52 -1.31
CA ARG A 98 -11.66 2.62 -1.98
C ARG A 98 -12.48 2.11 -3.16
N ASN A 99 -11.88 1.32 -4.03
CA ASN A 99 -12.52 0.83 -5.25
C ASN A 99 -13.60 -0.21 -4.95
N GLU A 100 -13.31 -1.19 -4.08
CA GLU A 100 -14.28 -2.24 -3.71
C GLU A 100 -15.49 -1.64 -2.97
N THR A 101 -15.27 -0.58 -2.18
CA THR A 101 -16.37 0.15 -1.52
C THR A 101 -17.23 0.90 -2.53
N LEU A 102 -16.63 1.60 -3.49
CA LEU A 102 -17.38 2.32 -4.54
C LEU A 102 -18.26 1.36 -5.35
N ILE A 103 -17.74 0.18 -5.69
CA ILE A 103 -18.49 -0.87 -6.38
C ILE A 103 -19.70 -1.30 -5.52
N SER A 104 -19.48 -1.61 -4.24
CA SER A 104 -20.54 -2.06 -3.33
C SER A 104 -21.65 -1.02 -3.06
N VAL A 105 -21.30 0.27 -2.97
CA VAL A 105 -22.29 1.34 -2.78
C VAL A 105 -23.12 1.56 -4.02
N SER A 106 -22.51 1.50 -5.20
CA SER A 106 -23.24 1.65 -6.48
C SER A 106 -24.31 0.57 -6.67
N SER A 107 -24.16 -0.59 -6.02
CA SER A 107 -25.08 -1.73 -6.12
C SER A 107 -26.17 -1.79 -5.05
N THR A 108 -26.21 -0.89 -4.05
CA THR A 108 -27.08 -1.06 -2.87
C THR A 108 -27.79 0.24 -2.46
N SER A 109 -29.13 0.26 -2.48
CA SER A 109 -29.95 1.44 -2.13
C SER A 109 -30.20 1.57 -0.61
N ASP A 110 -29.88 2.74 -0.04
CA ASP A 110 -30.36 3.31 1.23
C ASP A 110 -30.67 2.36 2.41
N ASP A 111 -29.65 1.60 2.86
CA ASP A 111 -29.71 0.85 4.12
C ASP A 111 -28.84 1.48 5.21
N VAL A 112 -29.32 1.44 6.47
CA VAL A 112 -28.58 1.92 7.64
C VAL A 112 -27.31 1.10 7.86
N ASP A 113 -27.34 -0.18 7.53
CA ASP A 113 -26.17 -1.07 7.62
C ASP A 113 -25.10 -0.70 6.59
N VAL A 114 -25.50 -0.26 5.39
CA VAL A 114 -24.57 0.25 4.37
C VAL A 114 -23.83 1.49 4.89
N ARG A 115 -24.54 2.43 5.54
CA ARG A 115 -23.90 3.63 6.12
C ARG A 115 -22.88 3.29 7.21
N ARG A 116 -23.17 2.29 8.04
CA ARG A 116 -22.24 1.84 9.10
C ARG A 116 -21.00 1.17 8.53
N ILE A 117 -21.17 0.30 7.53
CA ILE A 117 -20.07 -0.35 6.81
C ILE A 117 -19.18 0.70 6.15
N LEU A 118 -19.79 1.70 5.51
CA LEU A 118 -19.06 2.81 4.88
C LEU A 118 -18.24 3.61 5.89
N ALA A 119 -18.83 4.00 7.03
CA ALA A 119 -18.12 4.77 8.04
C ALA A 119 -16.91 4.01 8.62
N HIS A 120 -17.06 2.70 8.87
CA HIS A 120 -15.95 1.86 9.32
C HIS A 120 -14.83 1.77 8.28
N THR A 121 -15.24 1.56 7.04
CA THR A 121 -14.34 1.40 5.90
C THR A 121 -13.54 2.67 5.62
N SER A 122 -14.21 3.83 5.59
CA SER A 122 -13.56 5.13 5.45
C SER A 122 -12.54 5.38 6.55
N ARG A 123 -12.85 5.03 7.81
CA ARG A 123 -11.91 5.18 8.92
C ARG A 123 -10.64 4.34 8.71
N MET A 124 -10.77 3.08 8.29
CA MET A 124 -9.62 2.21 8.05
C MET A 124 -8.77 2.72 6.87
N MET A 125 -9.42 3.17 5.79
CA MET A 125 -8.74 3.77 4.64
C MET A 125 -7.94 5.02 5.03
N THR A 126 -8.57 5.96 5.75
CA THR A 126 -7.91 7.17 6.23
C THR A 126 -6.74 6.85 7.14
N GLN A 127 -6.89 5.86 8.03
CA GLN A 127 -5.81 5.44 8.93
C GLN A 127 -4.63 4.83 8.16
N ALA A 128 -4.89 3.94 7.19
CA ALA A 128 -3.84 3.36 6.36
C ALA A 128 -3.09 4.43 5.57
N TRP A 129 -3.82 5.35 4.93
CA TRP A 129 -3.22 6.46 4.20
C TRP A 129 -2.36 7.37 5.07
N ASN A 130 -2.90 7.82 6.21
CA ASN A 130 -2.18 8.76 7.07
C ASN A 130 -0.94 8.12 7.70
N ASN A 131 -1.01 6.83 8.05
CA ASN A 131 0.18 6.10 8.51
C ASN A 131 1.24 5.98 7.41
N MET A 132 0.83 5.77 6.15
CA MET A 132 1.71 5.72 4.99
C MET A 132 2.40 7.08 4.77
N VAL A 133 1.65 8.17 4.86
CA VAL A 133 2.17 9.54 4.77
C VAL A 133 3.23 9.80 5.85
N ASP A 134 2.96 9.45 7.11
CA ASP A 134 3.93 9.64 8.21
C ASP A 134 5.24 8.90 7.94
N ILE A 135 5.16 7.68 7.39
CA ILE A 135 6.33 6.88 7.02
C ILE A 135 7.07 7.53 5.85
N ASN A 136 6.37 8.00 4.81
CA ASN A 136 6.99 8.63 3.66
C ASN A 136 7.69 9.94 4.02
N ILE A 137 7.11 10.75 4.91
CA ILE A 137 7.76 11.94 5.47
C ILE A 137 9.06 11.53 6.16
N GLY A 138 9.01 10.48 6.99
CA GLY A 138 10.21 9.93 7.63
C GLY A 138 11.28 9.44 6.65
N ILE A 139 10.87 8.81 5.54
CA ILE A 139 11.78 8.42 4.44
C ILE A 139 12.43 9.67 3.85
N SER A 140 11.63 10.66 3.44
CA SER A 140 12.10 11.92 2.85
C SER A 140 13.12 12.63 3.74
N ASP A 141 12.78 12.82 5.01
CA ASP A 141 13.65 13.49 5.99
C ASP A 141 14.95 12.72 6.19
N ARG A 142 14.88 11.38 6.34
CA ARG A 142 16.08 10.56 6.54
C ARG A 142 17.01 10.61 5.33
N ILE A 143 16.45 10.63 4.12
CA ILE A 143 17.23 10.64 2.89
C ILE A 143 17.99 11.95 2.73
N ARG A 144 17.30 13.06 2.94
CA ARG A 144 17.90 14.39 2.96
C ARG A 144 18.99 14.53 4.02
N GLU A 145 18.76 14.00 5.22
CA GLU A 145 19.69 14.18 6.34
C GLU A 145 20.90 13.25 6.28
N SER A 146 20.70 11.98 5.91
CA SER A 146 21.71 10.93 6.05
C SER A 146 22.44 10.63 4.74
N PHE A 147 21.72 10.66 3.61
CA PHE A 147 22.32 10.39 2.30
C PHE A 147 22.66 11.68 1.54
N LYS A 148 22.21 12.84 2.03
CA LYS A 148 22.41 14.15 1.39
C LYS A 148 21.82 14.23 -0.02
N GLU A 149 20.75 13.47 -0.23
CA GLU A 149 19.99 13.41 -1.48
C GLU A 149 18.64 14.09 -1.31
N ASP A 150 18.11 14.66 -2.39
CA ASP A 150 16.74 15.17 -2.44
C ASP A 150 15.94 14.35 -3.43
N MET A 151 14.86 13.74 -2.95
CA MET A 151 13.99 12.90 -3.77
C MET A 151 12.75 13.69 -4.16
N ASP A 152 12.43 13.67 -5.45
CA ASP A 152 11.20 14.24 -6.00
C ASP A 152 10.01 13.31 -5.72
N ILE A 153 9.68 13.18 -4.43
CA ILE A 153 8.55 12.38 -3.96
C ILE A 153 7.26 13.12 -4.31
N ASP A 154 6.29 12.41 -4.91
CA ASP A 154 4.97 12.97 -5.20
C ASP A 154 4.34 13.50 -3.90
N ARG A 155 3.99 14.79 -3.93
CA ARG A 155 3.36 15.49 -2.81
C ARG A 155 2.07 14.82 -2.34
N ASN A 156 1.35 14.12 -3.22
CA ASN A 156 0.12 13.42 -2.86
C ASN A 156 0.37 12.38 -1.77
N ILE A 157 1.43 11.57 -1.90
CA ILE A 157 1.78 10.54 -0.92
C ILE A 157 2.51 11.11 0.31
N LEU A 158 2.63 12.43 0.40
CA LEU A 158 3.14 13.19 1.54
C LEU A 158 2.05 14.05 2.23
N THR A 159 0.79 13.93 1.79
CA THR A 159 -0.30 14.77 2.29
C THR A 159 -1.38 13.91 2.95
N HIS A 160 -1.77 14.23 4.18
CA HIS A 160 -2.83 13.49 4.90
C HIS A 160 -4.21 13.73 4.25
N ILE A 161 -5.08 12.72 4.20
CA ILE A 161 -6.41 12.83 3.54
C ILE A 161 -7.32 13.88 4.21
N ASN A 162 -7.19 14.08 5.53
CA ASN A 162 -7.97 15.11 6.22
C ASN A 162 -7.60 16.54 5.77
N GLU A 163 -6.46 16.71 5.08
CA GLU A 163 -6.00 17.96 4.49
C GLU A 163 -6.38 18.08 3.01
N MET A 164 -6.84 16.99 2.39
CA MET A 164 -7.18 16.94 0.96
C MET A 164 -8.60 17.42 0.62
N ASN A 165 -9.44 17.80 1.60
CA ASN A 165 -10.84 18.18 1.38
C ASN A 165 -11.61 17.19 0.47
N ILE A 166 -11.52 15.88 0.75
CA ILE A 166 -12.24 14.80 0.03
C ILE A 166 -13.43 14.33 0.87
#